data_AF-A0A4V6QMV7-F1
#
_entry.id   AF-A0A4V6QMV7-F1
#
_cell.length_a   1.000
_cell.length_b   1.000
_cell.length_c   1.000
_cell.angle_alpha   90.00
_cell.angle_beta   90.00
_cell.angle_gamma   90.00
#
_symmetry.space_group_name_H-M   'P 1'
#
loop_
_entity.id
_entity.type
_entity.pdbx_description
1 polymer ?
#
loop_
_entity_poly.entity_id
_entity_poly.type
_entity_poly.pdbx_seq_one_letter_code
_entity_poly.pdbx_strand_id
1 'polypeptide(L)' 'MKKLLLFSSLFLIGCGSISRGCAKYFGSDEICIDGVKYIQFTSGASVKYNKDGSIATCK' A
#
# COMPACT_ATOMS: atom_id res chain seq x y z
N MET A 1 19.76 22.58 18.91
CA MET A 1 18.29 22.61 18.70
C MET A 1 17.90 22.65 17.22
N LYS A 2 18.51 23.53 16.40
CA LYS A 2 18.21 23.67 14.96
C LYS A 2 18.43 22.41 14.10
N LYS A 3 19.44 21.59 14.45
CA LYS A 3 19.72 20.30 13.75
C LYS A 3 18.74 19.17 14.09
N LEU A 4 18.08 19.23 15.26
CA LEU A 4 17.12 18.21 15.70
C LEU A 4 15.80 18.31 14.92
N LEU A 5 15.38 19.53 14.60
CA LEU A 5 14.17 19.80 13.80
C LEU A 5 14.28 19.27 12.36
N LEU A 6 15.48 19.34 11.75
CA LEU A 6 15.75 18.80 10.41
C LEU A 6 15.65 17.27 10.33
N PHE A 7 15.94 16.57 11.43
CA PHE A 7 15.85 15.11 11.46
C PHE A 7 14.39 14.64 11.58
N SER A 8 13.54 15.42 12.25
CA SER A 8 12.13 15.12 12.43
C SER A 8 11.31 15.22 11.13
N SER A 9 11.67 16.12 10.21
CA SER A 9 10.96 16.28 8.93
C SER A 9 11.11 15.09 7.96
N LEU A 10 12.12 14.24 8.14
CA LEU A 10 12.33 13.04 7.30
C LEU A 10 11.29 11.95 7.56
N PHE A 11 10.65 11.93 8.73
CA PHE A 11 9.63 10.94 9.08
C PHE A 11 8.26 11.23 8.44
N LEU A 12 7.98 12.46 8.03
CA LEU A 12 6.69 12.85 7.44
C LEU A 12 6.56 12.49 5.95
N ILE A 13 7.65 12.15 5.26
CA ILE A 13 7.67 11.79 3.83
C ILE A 13 7.36 10.27 3.61
N GLY A 14 7.18 9.52 4.69
CA GLY A 14 6.97 8.06 4.67
C GLY A 14 5.53 7.61 4.39
N CYS A 15 4.55 8.52 4.45
CA CYS A 15 3.15 8.15 4.25
C CYS A 15 2.90 7.84 2.77
N GLY A 16 2.83 6.54 2.42
CA GLY A 16 2.59 6.05 1.06
C GLY A 16 3.84 5.56 0.30
N SER A 17 5.04 6.01 0.69
CA SER A 17 6.31 5.52 0.13
C SER A 17 6.58 4.05 0.55
N ILE A 18 6.14 3.70 1.76
CA ILE A 18 6.33 2.35 2.34
C ILE A 18 5.45 1.31 1.64
N SER A 19 4.16 1.60 1.35
CA SER A 19 3.30 0.63 0.66
C SER A 19 3.78 0.35 -0.77
N ARG A 20 4.23 1.39 -1.48
CA ARG A 20 4.86 1.26 -2.81
C ARG A 20 6.20 0.51 -2.76
N GLY A 21 7.00 0.76 -1.73
CA GLY A 21 8.27 0.06 -1.50
C GLY A 21 8.06 -1.44 -1.20
N CYS A 22 7.09 -1.77 -0.35
CA CYS A 22 6.70 -3.15 -0.06
C CYS A 22 6.15 -3.85 -1.31
N ALA A 23 5.27 -3.21 -2.09
CA ALA A 23 4.79 -3.76 -3.36
C ALA A 23 5.94 -4.02 -4.37
N LYS A 24 7.01 -3.21 -4.35
CA LYS A 24 8.21 -3.45 -5.18
C LYS A 24 9.00 -4.68 -4.77
N TYR A 25 9.04 -4.99 -3.48
CA TYR A 25 9.81 -6.12 -2.97
C TYR A 25 9.02 -7.43 -2.93
N PHE A 26 7.72 -7.37 -2.61
CA PHE A 26 6.82 -8.53 -2.49
C PHE A 26 6.00 -8.81 -3.76
N GLY A 27 6.12 -7.98 -4.80
CA GLY A 27 5.43 -8.12 -6.08
C GLY A 27 4.05 -7.47 -6.10
N SER A 28 3.31 -7.50 -4.99
CA SER A 28 2.04 -6.80 -4.82
C SER A 28 1.69 -6.63 -3.34
N ASP A 29 0.86 -5.63 -3.02
CA ASP A 29 0.30 -5.41 -1.68
C ASP A 29 -1.23 -5.56 -1.72
N GLU A 30 -1.84 -6.09 -0.66
CA GLU A 30 -3.31 -6.23 -0.57
C GLU A 30 -3.89 -5.12 0.30
N ILE A 31 -4.76 -4.29 -0.28
CA ILE A 31 -5.41 -3.19 0.42
C ILE A 31 -6.93 -3.35 0.44
N CYS A 32 -7.55 -3.00 1.56
CA CYS A 32 -8.99 -2.96 1.70
C CYS A 32 -9.51 -1.54 1.47
N ILE A 33 -10.41 -1.34 0.50
CA ILE A 33 -11.06 -0.06 0.23
C ILE A 33 -12.55 -0.34 0.00
N ASP A 34 -13.41 0.33 0.77
CA ASP A 34 -14.88 0.23 0.67
C ASP A 34 -15.41 -1.22 0.70
N GLY A 35 -14.79 -2.07 1.52
CA GLY A 35 -15.16 -3.48 1.65
C GLY A 35 -14.68 -4.38 0.51
N VAL A 36 -13.98 -3.83 -0.49
CA VAL A 36 -13.38 -4.58 -1.61
C VAL A 36 -11.87 -4.69 -1.40
N LYS A 37 -11.35 -5.88 -1.67
CA LYS A 37 -9.92 -6.15 -1.59
C LYS A 37 -9.25 -5.88 -2.93
N TYR A 38 -8.30 -4.97 -2.94
CA TYR A 38 -7.48 -4.60 -4.08
C TYR A 38 -6.08 -5.15 -3.94
N ILE A 39 -5.46 -5.46 -5.07
CA ILE A 39 -4.06 -5.82 -5.23
C ILE A 39 -3.37 -4.61 -5.85
N GLN A 40 -2.50 -3.96 -5.09
CA GLN A 40 -1.68 -2.83 -5.50
C GLN A 40 -0.32 -3.34 -5.99
N PHE A 41 0.01 -3.07 -7.24
CA PHE A 41 1.34 -3.34 -7.79
C PHE A 41 2.24 -2.10 -7.65
N THR A 42 3.51 -2.22 -8.01
CA THR A 42 4.43 -1.07 -8.13
C THR A 42 3.88 0.03 -9.04
N SER A 43 3.20 -0.36 -10.11
CA SER A 43 2.46 0.53 -11.01
C SER A 43 1.11 -0.09 -11.34
N GLY A 44 0.02 0.56 -10.91
CA GLY A 44 -1.35 0.12 -11.14
C GLY A 44 -1.93 -0.74 -10.01
N ALA A 45 -3.23 -0.97 -10.09
CA ALA A 45 -4.00 -1.77 -9.13
C ALA A 45 -5.07 -2.58 -9.85
N SER A 46 -5.46 -3.70 -9.26
CA SER A 46 -6.59 -4.53 -9.70
C SER A 46 -7.41 -4.98 -8.49
N VAL A 47 -8.68 -5.30 -8.68
CA VAL A 47 -9.45 -6.03 -7.65
C VAL A 47 -8.90 -7.45 -7.51
N LYS A 48 -8.94 -8.00 -6.29
CA LYS A 48 -8.65 -9.40 -6.04
C LYS A 48 -9.87 -10.23 -6.36
N TYR A 49 -9.68 -11.33 -7.08
CA TYR A 49 -10.73 -12.31 -7.35
C TYR A 49 -10.59 -13.53 -6.45
N ASN A 50 -11.72 -14.09 -6.05
CA ASN A 50 -11.83 -15.43 -5.47
C ASN A 50 -11.67 -16.48 -6.58
N LYS A 51 -11.48 -17.76 -6.19
CA LYS A 51 -11.30 -18.86 -7.17
C LYS A 51 -12.54 -19.08 -8.05
N ASP A 52 -13.71 -18.65 -7.61
CA ASP A 52 -14.97 -18.71 -8.34
C ASP A 52 -15.17 -17.52 -9.30
N GLY A 53 -14.22 -16.58 -9.36
CA GLY A 53 -14.29 -15.38 -10.19
C GLY A 53 -15.07 -14.22 -9.56
N SER A 54 -15.60 -14.36 -8.35
CA SER A 54 -16.21 -13.25 -7.61
C SER A 54 -15.14 -12.29 -7.07
N ILE A 55 -15.53 -11.04 -6.81
CA ILE A 55 -14.62 -10.05 -6.19
C ILE A 55 -14.44 -10.40 -4.72
N ALA A 56 -13.18 -10.47 -4.28
CA ALA A 56 -12.84 -10.71 -2.88
C ALA A 56 -13.16 -9.47 -2.04
N THR A 57 -13.89 -9.67 -0.95
CA THR A 57 -14.23 -8.61 0.00
C THR A 57 -13.31 -8.62 1.21
N CYS A 58 -13.33 -7.53 1.97
CA CYS A 58 -12.69 -7.45 3.27
C CYS A 58 -13.55 -8.19 4.31
N LYS A 59 -12.90 -8.82 5.28
CA LYS A 59 -13.57 -9.35 6.47
C LYS A 59 -13.74 -8.25 7.50
#